data_AF-A0A7S9CY86-F1
#
_entry.id   AF-A0A7S9CY86-F1
#
_cell.length_a   1.000
_cell.length_b   1.000
_cell.length_c   1.000
_cell.angle_alpha   90.00
_cell.angle_beta   90.00
_cell.angle_gamma   90.00
#
_symmetry.space_group_name_H-M   'P 1'
#
loop_
_entity.id
_entity.type
_entity.pdbx_description
1 polymer ?
#
loop_
_entity_poly.entity_id
_entity_poly.type
_entity_poly.pdbx_seq_one_letter_code
_entity_poly.pdbx_strand_id
1 'polypeptide(L)' 'MPANRNVLYLVIGALVVIAGLLGYNLYQAKKQPEGLQINVGPNGLKIQNK' A
#
# COMPACT_ATOMS: atom_id res chain seq x y z
N MET A 1 21.71 20.36 -25.91
CA MET A 1 22.30 19.04 -25.58
C MET A 1 21.17 18.06 -25.28
N PRO A 2 20.90 17.06 -26.15
CA PRO A 2 19.74 16.16 -26.08
C PRO A 2 19.79 15.12 -24.94
N ALA A 3 20.91 15.00 -24.22
CA ALA A 3 21.09 14.01 -23.16
C ALA A 3 20.12 14.16 -21.97
N ASN A 4 19.59 15.36 -21.69
CA ASN A 4 18.72 15.59 -20.52
C ASN A 4 17.38 14.84 -20.64
N ARG A 5 16.87 14.65 -21.86
CA ARG A 5 15.54 14.05 -22.08
C ARG A 5 15.60 12.56 -21.77
N ASN A 6 16.66 11.86 -22.19
CA ASN A 6 16.86 10.45 -21.86
C ASN A 6 16.99 10.23 -20.35
N VAL A 7 17.72 11.11 -19.66
CA VAL A 7 17.85 11.04 -18.19
C VAL A 7 16.48 11.27 -17.54
N LEU A 8 15.70 12.24 -18.01
CA LEU A 8 14.35 12.49 -17.50
C LEU A 8 13.44 11.26 -17.68
N TYR A 9 13.48 10.60 -18.84
CA TYR A 9 12.70 9.38 -19.06
C TYR A 9 13.16 8.21 -18.19
N LEU A 10 14.47 8.07 -17.93
CA LEU A 10 14.99 7.08 -16.99
C LEU A 10 14.52 7.34 -15.56
N VAL A 11 14.53 8.59 -15.12
CA VAL A 11 14.02 8.99 -13.81
C VAL A 11 12.52 8.70 -13.69
N ILE A 12 11.73 9.04 -14.71
CA ILE A 12 10.29 8.75 -14.74
C ILE A 12 10.05 7.24 -14.70
N GLY A 13 10.78 6.46 -15.50
CA GLY A 13 10.66 5.00 -15.49
C GLY A 13 10.97 4.39 -14.12
N ALA A 14 12.04 4.84 -13.46
CA ALA A 14 12.39 4.40 -12.12
C ALA A 14 11.31 4.77 -11.09
N LEU A 15 10.76 5.98 -11.16
CA LEU A 15 9.68 6.43 -10.27
C LEU A 15 8.41 5.59 -10.43
N VAL A 16 8.03 5.24 -11.65
CA VAL A 16 6.85 4.40 -11.92
C VAL A 16 7.03 3.00 -11.33
N VAL A 17 8.22 2.39 -11.47
CA VAL A 17 8.50 1.07 -10.87
C VAL A 17 8.43 1.13 -9.35
N ILE A 18 9.04 2.14 -8.73
CA ILE A 18 9.00 2.33 -7.27
C ILE A 18 7.55 2.51 -6.79
N ALA A 19 6.78 3.37 -7.45
CA ALA A 19 5.38 3.61 -7.11
C ALA A 19 4.53 2.33 -7.26
N GLY A 20 4.78 1.52 -8.29
CA GLY A 20 4.12 0.23 -8.49
C GLY A 20 4.42 -0.78 -7.38
N LEU A 21 5.70 -0.90 -6.97
CA LEU A 21 6.11 -1.79 -5.88
C LEU A 21 5.54 -1.35 -4.53
N LEU A 22 5.61 -0.05 -4.22
CA LEU A 22 5.03 0.51 -3.00
C LEU A 22 3.51 0.39 -3.01
N GLY A 23 2.85 0.69 -4.13
CA GLY A 23 1.40 0.54 -4.29
C GLY A 23 0.96 -0.91 -4.11
N TYR A 24 1.69 -1.87 -4.66
CA TYR A 24 1.42 -3.30 -4.48
C TYR A 24 1.63 -3.74 -3.03
N ASN A 25 2.72 -3.30 -2.39
CA ASN A 25 2.98 -3.58 -0.97
C ASN A 25 1.88 -2.97 -0.08
N LEU A 26 1.50 -1.72 -0.32
CA LEU A 26 0.46 -1.03 0.44
C LEU A 26 -0.92 -1.67 0.22
N TYR A 27 -1.19 -2.16 -1.00
CA TYR A 27 -2.40 -2.88 -1.33
C TYR A 27 -2.44 -4.27 -0.66
N GLN A 28 -1.33 -5.00 -0.62
CA GLN A 28 -1.16 -6.24 0.16
C GLN A 28 -1.34 -5.99 1.66
N ALA A 29 -0.70 -4.95 2.21
CA ALA A 29 -0.80 -4.58 3.61
C ALA A 29 -2.23 -4.15 4.00
N LYS A 30 -2.96 -3.45 3.13
CA LYS A 30 -4.38 -3.14 3.33
C LYS A 30 -5.29 -4.35 3.11
N LYS A 31 -4.88 -5.30 2.26
CA LYS A 31 -5.59 -6.56 2.01
C LYS A 31 -5.43 -7.57 3.11
N GLN A 32 -4.33 -7.52 3.86
CA GLN A 32 -4.30 -8.12 5.18
C GLN A 32 -5.31 -7.30 5.98
N PRO A 33 -6.52 -7.82 6.22
CA PRO A 33 -7.36 -7.16 7.19
C PRO A 33 -6.51 -7.29 8.46
N GLU A 34 -6.17 -6.17 9.09
CA GLU A 34 -6.11 -6.18 10.55
C GLU A 34 -7.48 -6.72 10.94
N GLY A 35 -7.57 -8.04 11.03
CA GLY A 35 -8.83 -8.74 11.20
C GLY A 35 -9.43 -8.07 12.40
N LEU A 36 -10.61 -7.46 12.19
CA LEU A 36 -11.45 -7.00 13.29
C LEU A 36 -11.31 -8.09 14.34
N GLN A 37 -10.63 -7.77 15.44
CA GLN A 37 -10.42 -8.74 16.50
C GLN A 37 -11.77 -8.84 17.18
N ILE A 38 -12.65 -9.63 16.56
CA ILE A 38 -13.95 -9.94 17.05
C ILE A 38 -13.70 -10.88 18.23
N ASN A 39 -13.34 -10.30 19.37
CA ASN A 39 -13.31 -10.99 20.65
C ASN A 39 -14.78 -11.24 21.02
N VAL A 40 -15.27 -12.41 20.63
CA VAL A 40 -16.59 -12.90 21.02
C VAL A 40 -16.49 -13.35 22.48
N GLY A 41 -16.63 -12.39 23.40
CA GLY A 41 -16.82 -12.71 24.81
C GLY A 41 -18.19 -13.36 25.05
N PRO A 42 -18.43 -14.00 26.21
CA PRO A 42 -19.70 -14.63 26.55
C PRO A 42 -20.94 -13.70 26.51
N ASN A 43 -20.73 -12.38 26.38
CA ASN A 43 -21.77 -11.34 26.26
C ASN A 43 -21.92 -10.74 24.84
N GLY A 44 -21.38 -11.38 23.78
CA GLY A 44 -21.62 -10.99 22.38
C GLY A 44 -20.61 -9.99 21.77
N LEU A 45 -20.84 -9.65 20.49
CA LEU A 45 -19.98 -8.80 19.65
C LEU A 45 -19.95 -7.34 20.14
N LYS A 46 -18.78 -6.82 20.50
CA LYS A 46 -18.55 -5.37 20.66
C LYS A 46 -17.59 -4.88 19.58
N ILE A 47 -18.11 -4.15 18.59
CA ILE A 47 -17.29 -3.46 17.60
C ILE A 47 -16.82 -2.16 18.25
N GLN A 48 -15.56 -2.11 18.68
CA GLN A 48 -14.95 -0.87 19.15
C GLN A 48 -14.19 -0.25 17.98
N ASN A 49 -14.75 0.83 17.42
CA ASN A 49 -14.08 1.67 16.43
C ASN A 49 -13.19 2.69 17.19
N LYS A 50 -11.95 2.89 16.74
CA LYS A 50 -11.01 3.83 17.36
C LYS A 50 -11.24 5.24 16.85
#